data_AF-A0A948NR96-F1
#
_entry.id   AF-A0A948NR96-F1
#
_cell.length_a   1.000
_cell.length_b   1.000
_cell.length_c   1.000
_cell.angle_alpha   90.00
_cell.angle_beta   90.00
_cell.angle_gamma   90.00
#
_symmetry.space_group_name_H-M   'P 1'
#
loop_
_entity.id
_entity.type
_entity.pdbx_description
1 polymer ?
#
loop_
_entity_poly.entity_id
_entity_poly.type
_entity_poly.pdbx_seq_one_letter_code
_entity_poly.pdbx_strand_id
1 'polypeptide(L)'
;MSRAELTLAEYARAGGPKKYQVIYADPPWPYQTWTRLKTKKARKKCGSIEYPTMTLAEICDLPVGTIADEHCILFLWITMPKLNVVFSVIEAWGFIYKTVAFTWVKQNPSGNGIYSGLGHWTLANPELCLLCTHKKFPSRKSPVKQLVFAPRGRHSSKPAIVRDKIIELVGDLPRIELFAREKAPGWDVWGNEVESDIEL
;
A
#
# COMPACT_ATOMS: atom_id res chain seq x y z
N MET A 1 9.01 21.98 -35.57
CA MET A 1 8.36 21.48 -34.33
C MET A 1 9.27 20.42 -33.76
N SER A 2 9.65 20.57 -32.50
CA SER A 2 10.64 19.69 -31.88
C SER A 2 10.06 18.30 -31.62
N ARG A 3 10.92 17.29 -31.52
CA ARG A 3 10.56 15.89 -31.21
C ARG A 3 9.83 15.73 -29.85
N ALA A 4 9.87 16.75 -28.99
CA ALA A 4 9.18 16.79 -27.70
C ALA A 4 7.72 17.30 -27.78
N GLU A 5 7.35 18.02 -28.85
CA GLU A 5 5.98 18.54 -29.02
C GLU A 5 5.06 17.50 -29.67
N LEU A 6 5.63 16.53 -30.38
CA LEU A 6 4.90 15.42 -31.01
C LEU A 6 4.37 14.40 -29.99
N THR A 7 5.04 14.22 -28.84
CA THR A 7 4.65 13.21 -27.84
C THR A 7 3.43 13.62 -27.02
N LEU A 8 3.32 14.89 -26.60
CA LEU A 8 2.22 15.37 -25.76
C LEU A 8 0.86 15.36 -26.49
N ALA A 9 0.85 15.67 -27.79
CA ALA A 9 -0.36 15.68 -28.60
C ALA A 9 -0.89 14.27 -28.90
N GLU A 10 0.00 13.28 -29.05
CA GLU A 10 -0.36 11.87 -29.21
C GLU A 10 -0.81 11.26 -27.87
N TYR A 11 -0.17 11.60 -26.76
CA TYR A 11 -0.53 11.17 -25.40
C TYR A 11 -1.90 11.70 -24.96
N ALA A 12 -2.23 12.95 -25.32
CA ALA A 12 -3.56 13.53 -25.09
C ALA A 12 -4.65 12.89 -25.95
N ARG A 13 -4.34 12.47 -27.19
CA ARG A 13 -5.29 11.74 -28.06
C ARG A 13 -5.54 10.30 -27.61
N ALA A 14 -4.59 9.69 -26.89
CA ALA A 14 -4.74 8.36 -26.28
C ALA A 14 -5.54 8.38 -24.95
N GLY A 15 -6.02 9.54 -24.50
CA GLY A 15 -6.81 9.68 -23.27
C GLY A 15 -5.98 9.83 -21.98
N GLY A 16 -4.65 9.96 -22.09
CA GLY A 16 -3.75 10.01 -20.93
C GLY A 16 -3.66 8.68 -20.16
N PRO A 17 -2.89 8.63 -19.06
CA PRO A 17 -2.77 7.42 -18.25
C PRO A 17 -4.09 7.14 -17.55
N LYS A 18 -4.45 5.86 -17.45
CA LYS A 18 -5.67 5.41 -16.76
C LYS A 18 -5.71 5.99 -15.33
N LYS A 19 -6.85 6.58 -14.97
CA LYS A 19 -7.07 7.23 -13.68
C LYS A 19 -7.87 6.35 -12.73
N TYR A 20 -7.51 6.37 -11.46
CA TYR A 20 -8.13 5.57 -10.41
C TYR A 20 -8.72 6.46 -9.33
N GLN A 21 -9.89 6.10 -8.84
CA GLN A 21 -10.54 6.74 -7.69
C GLN A 21 -10.17 6.04 -6.37
N VAL A 22 -9.61 4.83 -6.46
CA VAL A 22 -9.09 4.08 -5.32
C VAL A 22 -7.70 3.55 -5.66
N ILE A 23 -6.72 3.92 -4.86
CA ILE A 23 -5.38 3.36 -4.90
C ILE A 23 -5.15 2.63 -3.58
N TYR A 24 -4.74 1.37 -3.65
CA TYR A 24 -4.39 0.55 -2.49
C TYR A 24 -2.92 0.15 -2.60
N ALA A 25 -2.09 0.47 -1.60
CA ALA A 25 -0.64 0.34 -1.73
C ALA A 25 -0.02 -0.27 -0.48
N ASP A 26 0.95 -1.17 -0.68
CA ASP A 26 1.83 -1.73 0.35
C ASP A 26 3.30 -1.57 -0.05
N PRO A 27 3.88 -0.35 0.07
CA PRO A 27 5.26 -0.12 -0.36
C PRO A 27 6.26 -1.05 0.35
N PRO A 28 7.34 -1.47 -0.34
CA PRO A 28 8.33 -2.38 0.22
C PRO A 28 9.32 -1.59 1.11
N TRP A 29 8.82 -1.12 2.26
CA TRP A 29 9.53 -0.26 3.19
C TRP A 29 10.91 -0.84 3.57
N PRO A 30 11.99 -0.03 3.57
CA PRO A 30 13.31 -0.51 3.90
C PRO A 30 13.43 -0.62 5.42
N TYR A 31 13.76 -1.79 5.97
CA TYR A 31 14.00 -1.90 7.41
C TYR A 31 15.48 -1.94 7.75
N GLN A 32 15.89 -1.09 8.69
CA GLN A 32 17.17 -1.25 9.34
C GLN A 32 17.07 -2.37 10.37
N THR A 33 17.63 -3.53 10.06
CA THR A 33 17.74 -4.62 11.03
C THR A 33 18.81 -4.27 12.06
N TRP A 34 18.41 -3.80 13.25
CA TRP A 34 19.30 -3.63 14.41
C TRP A 34 19.59 -5.00 15.04
N THR A 35 20.45 -5.79 14.41
CA THR A 35 20.90 -7.07 14.96
C THR A 35 22.41 -7.03 15.11
N ARG A 36 22.90 -7.23 16.34
CA ARG A 36 24.32 -7.51 16.64
C ARG A 36 24.76 -8.91 16.18
N LEU A 37 23.84 -9.71 15.62
CA LEU A 37 24.07 -11.09 15.24
C LEU A 37 24.83 -11.15 13.90
N LYS A 38 25.96 -11.86 13.93
CA LYS A 38 26.93 -11.89 12.82
C LYS A 38 26.52 -12.84 11.68
N THR A 39 25.64 -13.82 11.92
CA THR A 39 25.32 -14.87 10.93
C THR A 39 23.99 -14.62 10.21
N LYS A 40 23.95 -14.93 8.90
CA LYS A 40 22.74 -14.81 8.06
C LYS A 40 21.55 -15.58 8.65
N LYS A 41 21.79 -16.79 9.20
CA LYS A 41 20.75 -17.63 9.82
C LYS A 41 20.14 -16.99 11.09
N ALA A 42 20.94 -16.26 11.86
CA ALA A 42 20.47 -15.55 13.07
C ALA A 42 19.71 -14.26 12.72
N ARG A 43 20.13 -13.54 11.66
CA ARG A 43 19.38 -12.41 11.09
C ARG A 43 18.02 -12.83 10.53
N LYS A 44 17.94 -14.02 9.92
CA LYS A 44 16.68 -14.60 9.40
C LYS A 44 15.63 -14.82 10.48
N LYS A 45 16.05 -15.25 11.67
CA LYS A 45 15.15 -15.38 12.84
C LYS A 45 14.68 -14.04 13.42
N CYS A 46 15.33 -12.92 13.06
CA CYS A 46 15.00 -11.58 13.54
C CYS A 46 14.20 -10.74 12.53
N GLY A 47 13.58 -11.39 11.53
CA GLY A 47 12.76 -10.70 10.53
C GLY A 47 13.55 -10.03 9.42
N SER A 48 14.69 -10.60 9.00
CA SER A 48 15.39 -10.10 7.80
C SER A 48 14.47 -10.18 6.58
N ILE A 49 14.39 -9.08 5.83
CA ILE A 49 13.62 -8.99 4.59
C ILE A 49 14.36 -9.76 3.48
N GLU A 50 13.71 -10.72 2.85
CA GLU A 50 14.26 -11.52 1.73
C GLU A 50 13.74 -11.07 0.35
N TYR A 51 13.06 -9.93 0.27
CA TYR A 51 12.57 -9.32 -0.97
C TYR A 51 13.24 -7.95 -1.23
N PRO A 52 13.35 -7.50 -2.49
CA PRO A 52 13.84 -6.16 -2.80
C PRO A 52 13.01 -5.09 -2.08
N THR A 53 13.68 -4.17 -1.39
CA THR A 53 13.07 -2.99 -0.75
C THR A 53 13.40 -1.73 -1.53
N MET A 54 12.56 -0.71 -1.42
CA MET A 54 12.84 0.62 -1.95
C MET A 54 13.26 1.55 -0.82
N THR A 55 14.19 2.46 -1.10
CA THR A 55 14.50 3.59 -0.24
C THR A 55 13.31 4.53 -0.12
N LEU A 56 13.32 5.41 0.88
CA LEU A 56 12.26 6.42 1.02
C LEU A 56 12.18 7.33 -0.22
N ALA A 57 13.33 7.74 -0.77
CA ALA A 57 13.40 8.57 -1.96
C ALA A 57 12.75 7.86 -3.16
N GLU A 58 13.13 6.62 -3.43
CA GLU A 58 12.53 5.83 -4.52
C GLU A 58 11.02 5.66 -4.36
N ILE A 59 10.51 5.46 -3.13
CA ILE A 59 9.07 5.38 -2.88
C ILE A 59 8.39 6.72 -3.18
N CYS A 60 8.96 7.84 -2.72
CA CYS A 60 8.43 9.18 -2.95
C CYS A 60 8.44 9.56 -4.44
N ASP A 61 9.47 9.13 -5.18
CA ASP A 61 9.66 9.47 -6.60
C ASP A 61 8.69 8.72 -7.54
N LEU A 62 7.98 7.70 -7.05
CA LEU A 62 6.97 7.01 -7.85
C LEU A 62 5.88 7.99 -8.31
N PRO A 63 5.49 7.96 -9.60
CA PRO A 63 4.54 8.91 -10.17
C PRO A 63 3.07 8.57 -9.83
N VAL A 64 2.77 8.16 -8.60
CA VAL A 64 1.43 7.71 -8.16
C VAL A 64 0.37 8.81 -8.36
N GLY A 65 0.73 10.08 -8.16
CA GLY A 65 -0.18 11.20 -8.44
C GLY A 65 -0.61 11.31 -9.90
N THR A 66 0.16 10.75 -10.84
CA THR A 66 -0.17 10.77 -12.28
C THR A 66 -1.25 9.77 -12.65
N ILE A 67 -1.55 8.77 -11.82
CA ILE A 67 -2.64 7.80 -12.01
C ILE A 67 -3.83 8.06 -11.08
N ALA A 68 -3.73 9.04 -10.19
CA ALA A 68 -4.84 9.44 -9.32
C ALA A 68 -5.88 10.28 -10.07
N ASP A 69 -7.15 9.93 -9.91
CA ASP A 69 -8.30 10.76 -10.26
C ASP A 69 -8.44 11.97 -9.31
N GLU A 70 -9.15 13.01 -9.72
CA GLU A 70 -9.40 14.16 -8.84
C GLU A 70 -10.21 13.80 -7.58
N HIS A 71 -11.04 12.75 -7.64
CA HIS A 71 -11.79 12.15 -6.53
C HIS A 71 -11.12 10.84 -6.08
N CYS A 72 -9.82 10.86 -5.80
CA CYS A 72 -9.09 9.66 -5.39
C CYS A 72 -8.93 9.51 -3.86
N ILE A 73 -9.05 8.26 -3.39
CA ILE A 73 -8.67 7.82 -2.04
C ILE A 73 -7.47 6.88 -2.16
N LEU A 74 -6.45 7.14 -1.34
CA LEU A 74 -5.31 6.26 -1.14
C LEU A 74 -5.46 5.49 0.18
N PHE A 75 -5.40 4.17 0.09
CA PHE A 75 -5.28 3.23 1.19
C PHE A 75 -3.83 2.76 1.27
N LEU A 76 -3.09 3.21 2.28
CA LEU A 76 -1.64 3.01 2.36
C LEU A 76 -1.26 2.18 3.58
N TRP A 77 -0.71 0.98 3.37
CA TRP A 77 -0.20 0.16 4.45
C TRP A 77 1.09 0.70 5.05
N ILE A 78 1.13 0.65 6.37
CA ILE A 78 2.26 1.07 7.16
C ILE A 78 2.41 0.20 8.40
N THR A 79 3.66 0.02 8.77
CA THR A 79 4.06 -0.57 10.06
C THR A 79 4.47 0.56 11.01
N MET A 80 4.19 0.44 12.31
CA MET A 80 4.42 1.56 13.26
C MET A 80 5.81 2.21 13.21
N PRO A 81 6.93 1.48 13.03
CA PRO A 81 8.26 2.10 12.93
C PRO A 81 8.44 3.04 11.73
N LYS A 82 7.52 3.02 10.77
CA LYS A 82 7.53 3.83 9.56
C LYS A 82 6.56 5.01 9.58
N LEU A 83 5.83 5.20 10.69
CA LEU A 83 5.00 6.38 10.89
C LEU A 83 5.80 7.69 10.84
N ASN A 84 7.09 7.65 11.14
CA ASN A 84 7.97 8.82 11.07
C ASN A 84 8.28 9.31 9.65
N VAL A 85 8.06 8.47 8.63
CA VAL A 85 8.39 8.80 7.22
C VAL A 85 7.18 8.75 6.28
N VAL A 86 6.08 8.10 6.68
CA VAL A 86 4.93 7.87 5.80
C VAL A 86 4.30 9.17 5.29
N PHE A 87 4.32 10.24 6.07
CA PHE A 87 3.73 11.52 5.68
C PHE A 87 4.45 12.17 4.49
N SER A 88 5.76 11.97 4.36
CA SER A 88 6.52 12.44 3.19
C SER A 88 6.10 11.70 1.91
N VAL A 89 5.79 10.41 2.00
CA VAL A 89 5.26 9.63 0.87
C VAL A 89 3.87 10.11 0.48
N ILE A 90 3.00 10.33 1.47
CA ILE A 90 1.63 10.83 1.27
C ILE A 90 1.67 12.19 0.54
N GLU A 91 2.53 13.10 0.97
CA GLU A 91 2.71 14.41 0.35
C GLU A 91 3.30 14.32 -1.06
N ALA A 92 4.37 13.53 -1.24
CA ALA A 92 5.02 13.35 -2.55
C ALA A 92 4.06 12.78 -3.61
N TRP A 93 3.16 11.88 -3.20
CA TRP A 93 2.13 11.33 -4.09
C TRP A 93 0.92 12.25 -4.29
N GLY A 94 0.88 13.43 -3.65
CA GLY A 94 -0.17 14.43 -3.82
C GLY A 94 -1.43 14.22 -2.97
N PHE A 95 -1.35 13.39 -1.92
CA PHE A 95 -2.48 13.07 -1.05
C PHE A 95 -2.44 13.84 0.29
N ILE A 96 -3.57 13.89 0.96
CA ILE A 96 -3.75 14.48 2.28
C ILE A 96 -4.18 13.37 3.25
N TYR A 97 -3.40 13.13 4.30
CA TYR A 97 -3.77 12.19 5.35
C TYR A 97 -5.08 12.58 6.02
N LYS A 98 -5.97 11.60 6.27
CA LYS A 98 -7.23 11.81 6.98
C LYS A 98 -7.31 11.02 8.28
N THR A 99 -7.10 9.71 8.21
CA THR A 99 -7.28 8.82 9.36
C THR A 99 -6.68 7.44 9.10
N VAL A 100 -6.81 6.51 10.04
CA VAL A 100 -6.57 5.08 9.84
C VAL A 100 -7.86 4.45 9.28
N ALA A 101 -7.82 3.94 8.06
CA ALA A 101 -8.94 3.20 7.46
C ALA A 101 -9.14 1.86 8.17
N PHE A 102 -8.04 1.10 8.32
CA PHE A 102 -8.07 -0.23 8.89
C PHE A 102 -6.90 -0.47 9.83
N THR A 103 -7.19 -1.13 10.95
CA THR A 103 -6.19 -1.61 11.90
C THR A 103 -6.24 -3.14 11.89
N TRP A 104 -5.24 -3.77 11.30
CA TRP A 104 -5.15 -5.22 11.21
C TRP A 104 -4.55 -5.81 12.48
N VAL A 105 -5.43 -6.35 13.31
CA VAL A 105 -5.06 -7.16 14.46
C VAL A 105 -4.69 -8.56 13.95
N LYS A 106 -3.38 -8.84 13.96
CA LYS A 106 -2.86 -10.10 13.44
C LYS A 106 -3.21 -11.25 14.38
N GLN A 107 -3.94 -12.23 13.87
CA GLN A 107 -4.12 -13.51 14.56
C GLN A 107 -2.98 -14.46 14.21
N ASN A 108 -2.78 -15.49 15.02
CA ASN A 108 -1.87 -16.59 14.68
C ASN A 108 -2.30 -17.24 13.34
N PRO A 109 -1.39 -17.93 12.62
CA PRO A 109 -1.74 -18.61 11.38
C PRO A 109 -2.91 -19.59 11.50
N SER A 110 -3.13 -20.17 12.68
CA SER A 110 -4.27 -21.04 12.99
C SER A 110 -5.61 -20.30 13.14
N GLY A 111 -5.61 -18.97 13.18
CA GLY A 111 -6.75 -18.13 13.54
C GLY A 111 -7.03 -18.03 15.04
N ASN A 112 -6.39 -18.87 15.86
CA ASN A 112 -6.60 -18.90 17.31
C ASN A 112 -5.59 -18.02 18.04
N GLY A 113 -6.09 -17.02 18.77
CA GLY A 113 -5.27 -16.08 19.54
C GLY A 113 -4.60 -15.00 18.68
N ILE A 114 -3.95 -14.06 19.37
CA ILE A 114 -3.29 -12.90 18.77
C ILE A 114 -1.80 -13.20 18.56
N TYR A 115 -1.30 -12.87 17.36
CA TYR A 115 0.10 -13.03 17.04
C TYR A 115 0.95 -11.94 17.71
N SER A 116 2.09 -12.32 18.27
CA SER A 116 3.07 -11.39 18.82
C SER A 116 4.31 -11.33 17.93
N GLY A 117 4.46 -10.24 17.16
CA GLY A 117 5.69 -9.97 16.42
C GLY A 117 6.84 -9.57 17.35
N LEU A 118 8.08 -9.68 16.86
CA LEU A 118 9.26 -9.32 17.65
C LEU A 118 9.22 -7.85 18.12
N GLY A 119 8.82 -6.95 17.22
CA GLY A 119 8.79 -5.51 17.46
C GLY A 119 10.15 -4.91 17.82
N HIS A 120 10.14 -3.67 18.28
CA HIS A 120 11.34 -2.95 18.70
C HIS A 120 11.40 -2.79 20.23
N TRP A 121 10.35 -2.19 20.80
CA TRP A 121 10.23 -1.91 22.23
C TRP A 121 9.13 -2.75 22.89
N THR A 122 8.00 -2.92 22.20
CA THR A 122 6.91 -3.83 22.54
C THR A 122 6.77 -4.88 21.45
N LEU A 123 6.13 -6.01 21.76
CA LEU A 123 5.81 -7.03 20.77
C LEU A 123 4.89 -6.43 19.69
N ALA A 124 5.27 -6.57 18.42
CA ALA A 124 4.61 -5.90 17.30
C ALA A 124 3.27 -6.53 16.93
N ASN A 125 2.20 -5.76 17.11
CA ASN A 125 0.83 -5.92 16.61
C ASN A 125 0.09 -4.62 16.99
N PRO A 126 -0.78 -4.01 16.18
CA PRO A 126 -1.27 -4.35 14.83
C PRO A 126 -0.44 -3.83 13.65
N GLU A 127 -0.94 -3.94 12.41
CA GLU A 127 -0.50 -3.11 11.28
C GLU A 127 -1.61 -2.12 10.88
N LEU A 128 -1.23 -0.97 10.30
CA LEU A 128 -2.18 0.10 9.98
C LEU A 128 -2.30 0.26 8.47
N CYS A 129 -3.52 0.50 7.99
CA CYS A 129 -3.82 0.96 6.64
C CYS A 129 -4.38 2.38 6.76
N LEU A 130 -3.62 3.37 6.31
CA LEU A 130 -4.00 4.77 6.37
C LEU A 130 -5.01 5.10 5.27
N LEU A 131 -5.90 6.05 5.52
CA LEU A 131 -6.79 6.67 4.54
C LEU A 131 -6.27 8.07 4.24
N CYS A 132 -5.91 8.30 2.99
CA CYS A 132 -5.53 9.61 2.47
C CYS A 132 -6.43 9.96 1.29
N THR A 133 -6.64 11.24 1.04
CA THR A 133 -7.49 11.67 -0.08
C THR A 133 -6.82 12.74 -0.90
N HIS A 134 -7.24 12.86 -2.16
CA HIS A 134 -7.06 14.12 -2.88
C HIS A 134 -7.90 15.25 -2.22
N LYS A 135 -7.83 16.46 -2.78
CA LYS A 135 -8.65 17.60 -2.32
C LYS A 135 -10.15 17.30 -2.43
N LYS A 136 -10.56 16.63 -3.52
CA LYS A 136 -11.90 16.04 -3.66
C LYS A 136 -11.81 14.54 -3.37
N PHE A 137 -12.91 13.93 -2.93
CA PHE A 137 -12.97 12.50 -2.66
C PHE A 137 -14.40 11.96 -2.78
N PRO A 138 -14.57 10.64 -3.04
CA PRO A 138 -15.87 9.98 -3.09
C PRO A 138 -16.57 9.99 -1.73
N SER A 139 -17.90 9.96 -1.73
CA SER A 139 -18.69 9.84 -0.51
C SER A 139 -18.62 8.43 0.06
N ARG A 140 -18.53 8.32 1.38
CA ARG A 140 -18.69 7.05 2.11
C ARG A 140 -20.03 6.39 1.79
N LYS A 141 -20.04 5.10 1.49
CA LYS A 141 -21.23 4.29 1.21
C LYS A 141 -21.73 3.53 2.43
N SER A 142 -20.83 2.95 3.22
CA SER A 142 -21.19 2.08 4.36
C SER A 142 -20.39 2.37 5.63
N PRO A 143 -20.93 2.11 6.83
CA PRO A 143 -20.22 2.27 8.09
C PRO A 143 -19.32 1.06 8.40
N VAL A 144 -18.26 0.88 7.61
CA VAL A 144 -17.30 -0.23 7.76
C VAL A 144 -16.51 -0.10 9.07
N LYS A 145 -16.35 -1.22 9.80
CA LYS A 145 -15.55 -1.27 11.03
C LYS A 145 -14.05 -1.15 10.71
N GLN A 146 -13.35 -0.33 11.49
CA GLN A 146 -11.91 -0.09 11.34
C GLN A 146 -11.06 -1.31 11.74
N LEU A 147 -11.47 -2.08 12.75
CA LEU A 147 -10.71 -3.26 13.17
C LEU A 147 -10.90 -4.42 12.19
N VAL A 148 -9.78 -5.00 11.77
CA VAL A 148 -9.73 -6.20 10.93
C VAL A 148 -9.00 -7.28 11.73
N PHE A 149 -9.72 -8.33 12.11
CA PHE A 149 -9.12 -9.54 12.66
C PHE A 149 -8.92 -10.52 11.52
N ALA A 150 -7.67 -10.87 11.25
CA ALA A 150 -7.35 -11.89 10.25
C ALA A 150 -6.05 -12.63 10.62
N PRO A 151 -5.96 -13.94 10.34
CA PRO A 151 -4.72 -14.70 10.47
C PRO A 151 -3.62 -14.09 9.60
N ARG A 152 -2.40 -14.04 10.14
CA ARG A 152 -1.24 -13.73 9.31
C ARG A 152 -0.96 -14.88 8.33
N GLY A 153 -0.74 -14.54 7.07
CA GLY A 153 -0.29 -15.48 6.05
C GLY A 153 1.23 -15.48 5.89
N ARG A 154 1.67 -15.62 4.63
CA ARG A 154 3.08 -15.42 4.23
C ARG A 154 3.61 -14.07 4.72
N HIS A 155 4.93 -13.96 4.89
CA HIS A 155 5.55 -12.71 5.35
C HIS A 155 5.10 -11.52 4.50
N SER A 156 4.76 -10.41 5.17
CA SER A 156 4.21 -9.18 4.60
C SER A 156 2.88 -9.32 3.81
N SER A 157 2.22 -10.48 3.80
CA SER A 157 0.92 -10.63 3.13
C SER A 157 -0.18 -9.93 3.91
N LYS A 158 -0.74 -8.89 3.32
CA LYS A 158 -1.92 -8.18 3.85
C LYS A 158 -3.17 -9.05 3.68
N PRO A 159 -4.17 -8.91 4.56
CA PRO A 159 -5.34 -9.78 4.54
C PRO A 159 -6.27 -9.39 3.37
N ALA A 160 -6.61 -10.38 2.53
CA ALA A 160 -7.40 -10.16 1.31
C ALA A 160 -8.75 -9.45 1.57
N ILE A 161 -9.38 -9.70 2.72
CA ILE A 161 -10.65 -9.08 3.16
C ILE A 161 -10.62 -7.55 3.16
N VAL A 162 -9.43 -6.92 3.20
CA VAL A 162 -9.33 -5.46 3.15
C VAL A 162 -9.75 -4.90 1.79
N ARG A 163 -9.52 -5.64 0.70
CA ARG A 163 -10.03 -5.25 -0.62
C ARG A 163 -11.55 -5.15 -0.62
N ASP A 164 -12.22 -6.17 -0.09
CA ASP A 164 -13.69 -6.20 0.00
C ASP A 164 -14.22 -5.07 0.90
N LYS A 165 -13.55 -4.81 2.02
CA LYS A 165 -13.89 -3.71 2.93
C LYS A 165 -13.72 -2.34 2.29
N ILE A 166 -12.74 -2.16 1.41
CA ILE A 166 -12.59 -0.91 0.63
C ILE A 166 -13.81 -0.75 -0.29
N ILE A 167 -14.19 -1.79 -1.02
CA ILE A 167 -15.36 -1.77 -1.91
C ILE A 167 -16.64 -1.49 -1.11
N GLU A 168 -16.83 -2.13 0.05
CA GLU A 168 -17.96 -1.87 0.95
C GLU A 168 -18.00 -0.40 1.41
N LEU A 169 -16.82 0.18 1.69
CA LEU A 169 -16.68 1.54 2.22
C LEU A 169 -17.01 2.62 1.18
N VAL A 170 -16.52 2.47 -0.06
CA VAL A 170 -16.55 3.56 -1.07
C VAL A 170 -17.32 3.19 -2.34
N GLY A 171 -17.72 1.94 -2.50
CA GLY A 171 -18.47 1.43 -3.64
C GLY A 171 -17.60 0.86 -4.75
N ASP A 172 -18.25 0.51 -5.85
CA ASP A 172 -17.61 -0.04 -7.03
C ASP A 172 -17.02 1.10 -7.90
N LEU A 173 -15.73 1.41 -7.66
CA LEU A 173 -15.01 2.49 -8.32
C LEU A 173 -13.77 1.94 -9.05
N PRO A 174 -13.27 2.60 -10.11
CA PRO A 174 -11.99 2.27 -10.74
C PRO A 174 -10.87 2.24 -9.70
N ARG A 175 -10.18 1.09 -9.58
CA ARG A 175 -9.26 0.81 -8.49
C ARG A 175 -8.05 -0.01 -8.91
N ILE A 176 -6.92 0.27 -8.27
CA ILE A 176 -5.65 -0.42 -8.49
C ILE A 176 -4.97 -0.78 -7.17
N GLU A 177 -4.30 -1.94 -7.15
CA GLU A 177 -3.37 -2.31 -6.11
C GLU A 177 -1.92 -2.14 -6.57
N LEU A 178 -1.16 -1.32 -5.86
CA LEU A 178 0.28 -1.11 -6.07
C LEU A 178 1.08 -2.03 -5.15
N PHE A 179 2.19 -2.54 -5.68
CA PHE A 179 3.03 -3.57 -5.06
C PHE A 179 2.30 -4.91 -4.86
N ALA A 180 1.33 -5.19 -5.72
CA ALA A 180 0.57 -6.43 -5.69
C ALA A 180 1.47 -7.64 -6.02
N ARG A 181 1.10 -8.79 -5.48
CA ARG A 181 1.75 -10.10 -5.78
C ARG A 181 0.82 -11.09 -6.46
N GLU A 182 -0.46 -10.73 -6.60
CA GLU A 182 -1.50 -11.55 -7.20
C GLU A 182 -2.60 -10.63 -7.75
N LYS A 183 -3.32 -11.09 -8.78
CA LYS A 183 -4.51 -10.39 -9.26
C LYS A 183 -5.70 -10.67 -8.34
N ALA A 184 -6.54 -9.66 -8.15
CA ALA A 184 -7.82 -9.79 -7.50
C ALA A 184 -8.94 -9.38 -8.47
N PRO A 185 -10.08 -10.09 -8.52
CA PRO A 185 -11.18 -9.73 -9.42
C PRO A 185 -11.59 -8.26 -9.26
N GLY A 186 -11.64 -7.53 -10.38
CA GLY A 186 -12.04 -6.12 -10.40
C GLY A 186 -11.00 -5.14 -9.85
N TRP A 187 -9.77 -5.57 -9.60
CA TRP A 187 -8.62 -4.71 -9.28
C TRP A 187 -7.60 -4.79 -10.41
N ASP A 188 -7.20 -3.64 -10.93
CA ASP A 188 -5.96 -3.57 -11.68
C ASP A 188 -4.78 -3.74 -10.70
N VAL A 189 -3.64 -4.18 -11.21
CA VAL A 189 -2.45 -4.40 -10.39
C VAL A 189 -1.19 -3.79 -10.99
N TRP A 190 -0.29 -3.38 -10.12
CA TRP A 190 1.09 -3.08 -10.47
C TRP A 190 2.01 -3.69 -9.41
N GLY A 191 3.03 -4.44 -9.82
CA GLY A 191 3.98 -5.06 -8.90
C GLY A 191 4.93 -6.04 -9.58
N ASN A 192 6.07 -6.32 -8.93
CA ASN A 192 7.15 -7.11 -9.51
C ASN A 192 6.91 -8.63 -9.51
N GLU A 193 5.86 -9.10 -8.84
CA GLU A 193 5.50 -10.53 -8.74
C GLU A 193 4.21 -10.85 -9.52
N VAL A 194 3.71 -9.92 -10.34
CA VAL A 194 2.49 -10.08 -11.13
C VAL A 194 2.63 -9.39 -12.49
N GLU A 195 1.92 -9.90 -13.50
CA GLU A 195 1.78 -9.19 -14.78
C GLU A 195 0.96 -7.91 -14.53
N SER A 196 1.65 -6.77 -14.58
CA SER A 196 1.08 -5.46 -14.26
C SER A 196 0.13 -4.99 -15.37
N ASP A 197 -0.99 -4.36 -14.98
CA ASP A 197 -1.98 -3.82 -15.91
C ASP A 197 -1.65 -2.39 -16.38
N ILE A 198 -0.67 -1.75 -15.73
CA ILE A 198 -0.13 -0.44 -16.09
C ILE A 198 1.40 -0.41 -15.96
N GLU A 199 2.03 0.62 -16.52
CA GLU A 199 3.43 0.97 -16.29
C GLU A 199 3.53 2.21 -15.38
N LEU A 200 4.46 2.19 -14.43
CA LEU A 200 4.75 3.27 -13.48
C LEU A 200 6.26 3.50 -13.36
#